data_AF-A0A382ZIW8-F1
#
_entry.id   AF-A0A382ZIW8-F1
#
_cell.length_a   1.000
_cell.length_b   1.000
_cell.length_c   1.000
_cell.angle_alpha   90.00
_cell.angle_beta   90.00
_cell.angle_gamma   90.00
#
_symmetry.space_group_name_H-M   'P 1'
#
loop_
_entity.id
_entity.type
_entity.pdbx_description
1 polymer ?
#
loop_
_entity_poly.entity_id
_entity_poly.type
_entity_poly.pdbx_seq_one_letter_code
_entity_poly.pdbx_strand_id
1 'polypeptide(L)'
;AMKMHSTMIAVKGRDLVSGIPKTIEVSSDEIRQALKDPVNQIVEAVKHCLERTPPELSADILERGIILAGGGSLLKGIDQIIRERTNIPVNVSEDPLLSVVRGTGMVLENLKKYEAVLL
;
A
#
# COMPACT_ATOMS: atom_id res chain seq x y z
N ALA A 1 -10.98 17.02 0.96
CA ALA A 1 -10.69 15.91 1.89
C ALA A 1 -11.99 15.49 2.57
N MET A 2 -12.39 14.23 2.41
CA MET A 2 -13.59 13.68 3.05
C MET A 2 -13.37 13.66 4.56
N LYS A 3 -14.27 14.26 5.35
CA LYS A 3 -14.23 14.19 6.82
C LYS A 3 -14.41 12.72 7.23
N MET A 4 -13.32 12.00 7.45
CA MET A 4 -13.38 10.72 8.14
C MET A 4 -13.75 10.96 9.60
N HIS A 5 -14.71 10.19 10.10
CA HIS A 5 -15.05 10.24 11.52
C HIS A 5 -13.85 9.72 12.33
N SER A 6 -13.38 10.52 13.28
CA SER A 6 -12.34 10.09 14.20
C SER A 6 -12.90 8.95 15.06
N THR A 7 -12.19 7.83 15.10
CA THR A 7 -12.60 6.64 15.86
C THR A 7 -11.63 6.45 17.03
N MET A 8 -12.16 6.19 18.22
CA MET A 8 -11.35 5.87 19.40
C MET A 8 -11.20 4.35 19.54
N ILE A 9 -10.00 3.88 19.87
CA ILE A 9 -9.71 2.46 20.09
C ILE A 9 -8.96 2.32 21.42
N ALA A 10 -9.44 1.42 22.28
CA ALA A 10 -8.74 1.06 23.51
C ALA A 10 -7.58 0.12 23.21
N VAL A 11 -6.36 0.52 23.58
CA VAL A 11 -5.13 -0.25 23.39
C VAL A 11 -4.51 -0.54 24.74
N LYS A 12 -4.22 -1.81 25.01
CA LYS A 12 -3.56 -2.27 26.23
C LYS A 12 -2.07 -2.45 25.99
N GLY A 13 -1.24 -1.93 26.88
CA GLY A 13 0.21 -2.04 26.81
C GLY A 13 0.85 -2.00 28.19
N ARG A 14 2.17 -1.86 28.22
CA ARG A 14 2.94 -1.68 29.45
C ARG A 14 3.23 -0.20 29.64
N ASP A 15 2.85 0.35 30.79
CA ASP A 15 3.22 1.72 31.15
C ASP A 15 4.73 1.77 31.48
N LEU A 16 5.47 2.64 30.79
CA LEU A 16 6.94 2.69 30.91
C LEU A 16 7.42 3.31 32.23
N VAL A 17 6.57 4.08 32.92
CA VAL A 17 6.92 4.73 34.19
C VAL A 17 6.70 3.78 35.37
N SER A 18 5.51 3.20 35.43
CA SER A 18 5.09 2.33 36.54
C SER A 18 5.39 0.85 36.30
N GLY A 19 5.65 0.44 35.05
CA GLY A 19 5.95 -0.93 34.67
C GLY A 19 4.75 -1.87 34.62
N ILE A 20 3.55 -1.42 35.00
CA ILE A 20 2.32 -2.21 35.06
C ILE A 20 1.49 -2.12 33.77
N PRO A 21 0.61 -3.10 33.48
CA PRO A 21 -0.30 -3.02 32.35
C PRO A 21 -1.27 -1.84 32.47
N LYS A 22 -1.40 -1.07 31.39
CA LYS A 22 -2.31 0.08 31.29
C LYS A 22 -3.06 0.04 29.97
N THR A 23 -4.30 0.51 29.99
CA THR A 23 -5.11 0.70 28.78
C THR A 23 -5.21 2.19 28.51
N ILE A 24 -4.96 2.60 27.28
CA ILE A 24 -5.13 3.97 26.80
C ILE A 24 -6.11 3.97 25.62
N GLU A 25 -6.81 5.08 25.43
CA GLU A 25 -7.57 5.29 24.20
C GLU A 25 -6.70 6.02 23.18
N VAL A 26 -6.68 5.54 21.95
CA VAL A 26 -5.96 6.15 20.82
C VAL A 26 -6.96 6.47 19.72
N SER A 27 -6.88 7.69 19.21
CA SER A 27 -7.71 8.14 18.09
C SER A 27 -7.13 7.71 16.74
N SER A 28 -7.99 7.54 15.74
CA SER A 28 -7.56 7.29 14.36
C SER A 28 -6.70 8.42 13.77
N ASP A 29 -6.80 9.64 14.32
CA ASP A 29 -5.99 10.78 13.89
C ASP A 29 -4.55 10.68 14.40
N GLU A 30 -4.36 10.23 15.65
CA GLU A 30 -3.02 9.91 16.18
C GLU A 30 -2.37 8.78 15.40
N ILE A 31 -3.12 7.72 15.05
CA ILE A 31 -2.62 6.62 14.21
C ILE A 31 -2.21 7.15 12.83
N ARG A 32 -3.02 8.01 12.21
CA ARG A 32 -2.69 8.60 10.91
C ARG A 32 -1.42 9.44 10.97
N GLN A 33 -1.26 10.22 12.04
CA GLN A 33 -0.07 11.02 12.26
C GLN A 33 1.18 10.15 12.46
N ALA A 34 1.07 9.06 13.23
CA ALA A 34 2.15 8.10 13.43
C ALA A 34 2.56 7.37 12.14
N LEU A 35 1.61 7.13 11.22
CA LEU A 35 1.86 6.48 9.94
C LEU A 35 2.34 7.44 8.83
N LYS A 36 2.40 8.74 9.08
CA LYS A 36 2.72 9.75 8.06
C LYS A 36 4.05 9.48 7.36
N ASP A 37 5.11 9.27 8.12
CA ASP A 37 6.46 9.10 7.59
C ASP A 37 6.63 7.81 6.78
N PRO A 38 6.22 6.62 7.25
CA PRO A 38 6.32 5.40 6.44
C PRO A 38 5.42 5.46 5.19
N VAL A 39 4.24 6.07 5.27
CA VAL A 39 3.39 6.25 4.09
C VAL A 39 4.05 7.18 3.07
N ASN A 40 4.68 8.27 3.51
CA ASN A 40 5.43 9.15 2.61
C ASN A 40 6.59 8.42 1.94
N GLN A 41 7.30 7.54 2.65
CA GLN A 41 8.37 6.74 2.04
C GLN A 41 7.85 5.85 0.90
N ILE A 42 6.67 5.24 1.07
CA ILE A 42 6.02 4.45 0.01
C ILE A 42 5.69 5.35 -1.20
N VAL A 43 5.11 6.53 -0.97
CA VAL A 43 4.77 7.48 -2.04
C VAL A 43 6.02 7.93 -2.81
N GLU A 44 7.10 8.27 -2.11
CA GLU A 44 8.34 8.71 -2.75
C GLU A 44 9.01 7.57 -3.52
N ALA A 45 8.95 6.33 -3.02
CA ALA A 45 9.43 5.16 -3.76
C ALA A 45 8.65 4.96 -5.07
N VAL A 46 7.32 5.15 -5.05
CA VAL A 46 6.49 5.09 -6.26
C VAL A 46 6.89 6.18 -7.25
N LYS A 47 7.04 7.43 -6.81
CA LYS A 47 7.46 8.55 -7.68
C LYS A 47 8.82 8.29 -8.33
N HIS A 48 9.80 7.89 -7.55
CA HIS A 48 11.14 7.60 -8.05
C HIS A 48 11.13 6.44 -9.07
N CYS A 49 10.23 5.46 -8.92
CA CYS A 49 10.03 4.42 -9.93
C CYS A 49 9.48 5.00 -11.25
N LEU A 50 8.48 5.87 -11.17
CA LEU A 50 7.88 6.53 -12.34
C LEU A 50 8.88 7.44 -13.06
N GLU A 51 9.70 8.20 -12.32
CA GLU A 51 10.74 9.07 -12.88
C GLU A 51 11.81 8.31 -13.66
N ARG A 52 12.07 7.06 -13.28
CA ARG A 52 13.05 6.17 -13.94
C ARG A 52 12.44 5.30 -15.03
N THR A 53 11.13 5.38 -15.23
CA THR A 53 10.44 4.58 -16.23
C THR A 53 10.71 5.15 -17.62
N PRO A 54 11.14 4.33 -18.60
CA PRO A 54 11.36 4.78 -19.98
C PRO A 54 10.11 5.43 -20.57
N PRO A 55 10.24 6.49 -21.40
CA PRO A 55 9.10 7.18 -21.99
C PRO A 55 8.14 6.27 -22.76
N GLU A 56 8.67 5.21 -23.37
CA GLU A 56 7.90 4.23 -24.14
C GLU A 56 6.87 3.48 -23.29
N LEU A 57 7.10 3.37 -21.97
CA LEU A 57 6.21 2.69 -21.02
C LEU A 57 5.34 3.68 -20.22
N SER A 58 5.75 4.95 -20.12
CA SER A 58 5.04 5.97 -19.33
C SER A 58 3.64 6.27 -19.84
N ALA A 59 3.43 6.24 -21.17
CA ALA A 59 2.11 6.41 -21.77
C ALA A 59 1.13 5.31 -21.33
N ASP A 60 1.58 4.06 -21.34
CA ASP A 60 0.77 2.91 -20.92
C ASP A 60 0.42 2.98 -19.42
N ILE A 61 1.35 3.46 -18.58
CA ILE A 61 1.10 3.63 -17.14
C ILE A 61 0.08 4.75 -16.88
N LEU A 62 0.14 5.85 -17.63
CA LEU A 62 -0.84 6.93 -17.50
C LEU A 62 -2.26 6.46 -17.85
N GLU A 63 -2.40 5.56 -18.83
CA GLU A 63 -3.69 5.00 -19.23
C GLU A 63 -4.18 3.89 -18.28
N ARG A 64 -3.33 2.90 -17.99
CA ARG A 64 -3.71 1.69 -17.22
C ARG A 64 -3.63 1.89 -15.72
N GLY A 65 -2.79 2.81 -15.26
CA GLY A 65 -2.58 3.12 -13.86
C GLY A 65 -1.69 2.13 -13.10
N ILE A 66 -1.70 2.30 -11.78
CA ILE A 66 -0.96 1.49 -10.81
C ILE A 66 -1.94 0.52 -10.13
N ILE A 67 -1.57 -0.76 -10.04
CA ILE A 67 -2.30 -1.75 -9.25
C ILE A 67 -1.54 -2.04 -7.95
N LEU A 68 -2.16 -1.79 -6.81
CA LEU A 68 -1.64 -2.12 -5.49
C LEU A 68 -2.00 -3.56 -5.13
N ALA A 69 -1.01 -4.32 -4.67
CA ALA A 69 -1.18 -5.68 -4.17
C ALA A 69 -0.52 -5.84 -2.78
N GLY A 70 -0.78 -6.96 -2.11
CA GLY A 70 -0.30 -7.25 -0.77
C GLY A 70 -1.11 -6.60 0.35
N GLY A 71 -0.91 -7.03 1.60
CA GLY A 71 -1.70 -6.58 2.74
C GLY A 71 -1.57 -5.08 3.05
N GLY A 72 -0.45 -4.46 2.71
CA GLY A 72 -0.25 -3.01 2.88
C GLY A 72 -1.20 -2.17 2.03
N SER A 73 -1.69 -2.70 0.90
CA SER A 73 -2.66 -2.02 0.04
C SER A 73 -4.04 -1.83 0.70
N LEU A 74 -4.32 -2.56 1.79
CA LEU A 74 -5.57 -2.47 2.55
C LEU A 74 -5.57 -1.31 3.54
N LEU A 75 -4.46 -0.58 3.68
CA LEU A 75 -4.43 0.64 4.48
C LEU A 75 -5.39 1.67 3.88
N LYS A 76 -6.37 2.11 4.68
CA LYS A 76 -7.44 3.01 4.21
C LYS A 76 -6.86 4.30 3.61
N GLY A 77 -7.13 4.52 2.32
CA GLY A 77 -6.73 5.72 1.59
C GLY A 77 -5.31 5.72 1.05
N ILE A 78 -4.60 4.58 1.08
CA ILE A 78 -3.24 4.48 0.51
C ILE A 78 -3.24 4.66 -1.02
N ASP A 79 -4.24 4.12 -1.70
CA ASP A 79 -4.49 4.30 -3.12
C ASP A 79 -4.75 5.79 -3.45
N GLN A 80 -5.54 6.45 -2.61
CA GLN A 80 -5.90 7.86 -2.78
C GLN A 80 -4.67 8.78 -2.65
N ILE A 81 -3.86 8.60 -1.60
CA ILE A 81 -2.68 9.46 -1.41
C ILE A 81 -1.65 9.24 -2.52
N ILE A 82 -1.46 8.00 -2.99
CA ILE A 82 -0.56 7.73 -4.12
C ILE A 82 -1.12 8.40 -5.38
N ARG A 83 -2.42 8.27 -5.66
CA ARG A 83 -3.09 8.92 -6.80
C ARG A 83 -2.93 10.44 -6.76
N GLU A 84 -3.19 11.07 -5.62
CA GLU A 84 -3.06 12.53 -5.43
C GLU A 84 -1.62 13.02 -5.61
N ARG A 85 -0.63 12.19 -5.27
CA ARG A 85 0.79 12.57 -5.31
C ARG A 85 1.47 12.26 -6.64
N THR A 86 0.88 11.38 -7.44
CA THR A 86 1.43 10.95 -8.75
C THR A 86 0.60 11.45 -9.93
N ASN A 87 -0.66 11.82 -9.73
CA ASN A 87 -1.65 12.10 -10.77
C ASN A 87 -1.91 10.92 -11.72
N ILE A 88 -1.63 9.69 -11.28
CA ILE A 88 -1.85 8.46 -12.03
C ILE A 88 -3.03 7.70 -11.41
N PRO A 89 -3.91 7.05 -12.19
CA PRO A 89 -4.94 6.17 -11.63
C PRO A 89 -4.31 5.07 -10.74
N VAL A 90 -4.87 4.82 -9.56
CA VAL A 90 -4.37 3.80 -8.62
C VAL A 90 -5.54 2.96 -8.16
N ASN A 91 -5.45 1.64 -8.30
CA ASN A 91 -6.49 0.70 -7.88
C ASN A 91 -5.88 -0.41 -7.02
N VAL A 92 -6.65 -0.96 -6.10
CA VAL A 92 -6.25 -2.14 -5.31
C VAL A 92 -6.69 -3.39 -6.06
N SER A 93 -5.84 -4.42 -6.12
CA SER A 93 -6.18 -5.73 -6.67
C SER A 93 -7.41 -6.31 -5.97
N GLU A 94 -8.21 -7.13 -6.67
CA GLU A 94 -9.42 -7.77 -6.11
C GLU A 94 -9.11 -8.62 -4.86
N ASP A 95 -8.03 -9.42 -4.92
CA ASP A 95 -7.57 -10.29 -3.84
C ASP A 95 -6.10 -9.99 -3.51
N PRO A 96 -5.78 -8.83 -2.89
CA PRO A 96 -4.42 -8.34 -2.77
C PRO A 96 -3.55 -9.22 -1.87
N LEU A 97 -4.15 -9.94 -0.91
CA LEU A 97 -3.46 -10.90 -0.05
C LEU A 97 -3.04 -12.17 -0.77
N LEU A 98 -3.71 -12.52 -1.87
CA LEU A 98 -3.49 -13.76 -2.61
C LEU A 98 -2.78 -13.54 -3.95
N SER A 99 -2.58 -12.29 -4.39
CA SER A 99 -2.01 -11.96 -5.70
C SER A 99 -0.67 -12.69 -5.94
N VAL A 100 0.20 -12.74 -4.93
CA VAL A 100 1.52 -13.38 -5.05
C VAL A 100 1.38 -14.88 -5.26
N VAL A 101 0.70 -15.59 -4.35
CA VAL A 101 0.59 -17.06 -4.42
C VAL A 101 -0.19 -17.53 -5.64
N ARG A 102 -1.23 -16.79 -6.06
CA ARG A 102 -1.98 -17.10 -7.28
C ARG A 102 -1.11 -16.90 -8.52
N GLY A 103 -0.37 -15.79 -8.60
CA GLY A 103 0.58 -15.56 -9.68
C GLY A 103 1.64 -16.66 -9.78
N THR A 104 2.19 -17.09 -8.64
CA THR A 104 3.13 -18.22 -8.60
C THR A 104 2.50 -19.52 -9.09
N GLY A 105 1.28 -19.85 -8.64
CA GLY A 105 0.55 -21.04 -9.10
C GLY A 105 0.30 -21.02 -10.61
N MET A 106 -0.15 -19.88 -11.15
CA MET A 106 -0.39 -19.71 -12.60
C MET A 106 0.88 -19.96 -13.43
N VAL A 107 2.03 -19.52 -12.93
CA VAL A 107 3.32 -19.75 -13.60
C VAL A 107 3.71 -21.23 -13.56
N LEU A 108 3.58 -21.88 -12.40
CA LEU A 108 3.91 -23.31 -12.25
C LEU A 108 3.05 -24.20 -13.15
N GLU A 109 1.77 -23.87 -13.33
CA GLU A 109 0.86 -24.58 -14.23
C GLU A 109 1.20 -24.35 -15.72
N ASN A 110 1.92 -23.27 -16.05
CA ASN A 110 2.15 -22.82 -17.42
C ASN A 110 3.63 -22.50 -17.69
N LEU A 111 4.57 -23.27 -17.15
CA LEU A 111 6.01 -22.97 -17.20
C LEU A 111 6.53 -22.66 -18.61
N LYS A 112 6.17 -23.46 -19.61
CA LYS A 112 6.58 -23.24 -21.01
C LYS A 112 6.10 -21.90 -21.58
N LYS A 113 4.91 -21.44 -21.17
CA LYS A 113 4.35 -20.17 -21.64
C LYS A 113 5.13 -18.97 -21.10
N TYR A 114 5.65 -19.09 -19.88
CA TYR A 114 6.37 -18.01 -19.19
C TYR A 114 7.90 -18.16 -19.25
N GLU A 115 8.42 -19.15 -19.98
CA GLU A 115 9.85 -19.47 -20.05
C GLU A 115 10.70 -18.24 -20.42
N ALA A 116 10.28 -17.47 -21.43
CA ALA A 116 11.00 -16.31 -21.95
C ALA A 116 11.13 -15.12 -20.99
N VAL A 117 10.40 -15.11 -19.87
CA VAL A 117 10.47 -14.06 -18.83
C VAL A 117 11.00 -14.58 -17.50
N LEU A 118 11.20 -15.89 -17.36
CA LEU A 118 11.72 -16.52 -16.14
C LEU A 118 13.19 -16.92 -16.26
N LEU A 119 13.68 -17.18 -17.48
CA LEU A 119 15.02 -17.65 -17.84
C LEU A 119 15.64 -16.75 -18.91
#